data_AF-A0A2P2FGE8-F1
#
_entry.id   AF-A0A2P2FGE8-F1
#
_cell.length_a   1.000
_cell.length_b   1.000
_cell.length_c   1.000
_cell.angle_alpha   90.00
_cell.angle_beta   90.00
_cell.angle_gamma   90.00
#
_symmetry.space_group_name_H-M   'P 1'
#
loop_
_entity.id
_entity.type
_entity.pdbx_description
1 polymer ?
#
loop_
_entity_poly.entity_id
_entity_poly.type
_entity_poly.pdbx_seq_one_letter_code
_entity_poly.pdbx_strand_id
1 'polypeptide(L)'
;MDFSSASLDGDVDFSGSIFDADLVSFAGAQFSGTTDFTGSAFIGATVDFSDACFLGGGVDFTDCSFRGGEVTFAGAHFKGGTVDLRAPGW
;
A
#
# COMPACT_ATOMS: atom_id res chain seq x y z
N MET A 1 5.84 7.15 -9.60
CA MET A 1 4.60 7.68 -9.02
C MET A 1 4.88 8.01 -7.56
N ASP A 2 4.49 9.19 -7.09
CA ASP A 2 4.95 9.71 -5.80
C ASP A 2 3.77 10.20 -4.95
N PHE A 3 3.57 9.54 -3.81
CA PHE A 3 2.65 9.88 -2.72
C PHE A 3 3.41 10.13 -1.41
N SER A 4 4.72 10.36 -1.47
CA SER A 4 5.55 10.55 -0.28
C SER A 4 5.03 11.70 0.57
N SER A 5 4.95 11.50 1.88
CA SER A 5 4.44 12.46 2.86
C SER A 5 2.99 12.93 2.64
N ALA A 6 2.23 12.28 1.77
CA ALA A 6 0.83 12.61 1.54
C ALA A 6 -0.02 12.35 2.80
N SER A 7 -1.03 13.18 3.04
CA SER A 7 -2.13 12.88 3.96
C SER A 7 -3.29 12.37 3.14
N LEU A 8 -3.67 11.11 3.34
CA LEU A 8 -4.83 10.50 2.74
C LEU A 8 -5.89 10.32 3.83
N ASP A 9 -6.84 11.24 3.84
CA ASP A 9 -7.86 11.34 4.88
C ASP A 9 -9.11 10.53 4.49
N GLY A 10 -9.66 9.80 5.46
CA GLY A 10 -10.78 8.87 5.25
C GLY A 10 -10.35 7.56 4.60
N ASP A 11 -11.33 6.77 4.18
CA ASP A 11 -11.08 5.48 3.52
C ASP A 11 -10.48 5.71 2.12
N VAL A 12 -9.44 4.95 1.81
CA VAL A 12 -8.67 5.07 0.57
C VAL A 12 -8.80 3.79 -0.24
N ASP A 13 -9.26 3.92 -1.48
CA ASP A 13 -9.52 2.81 -2.38
C ASP A 13 -8.56 2.84 -3.58
N PHE A 14 -7.65 1.85 -3.62
CA PHE A 14 -6.78 1.52 -4.74
C PHE A 14 -7.14 0.14 -5.34
N SER A 15 -8.30 -0.43 -5.02
CA SER A 15 -8.70 -1.75 -5.50
C SER A 15 -8.70 -1.81 -7.02
N GLY A 16 -8.17 -2.91 -7.56
CA GLY A 16 -8.02 -3.14 -9.01
C GLY A 16 -7.11 -2.15 -9.76
N SER A 17 -6.42 -1.26 -9.05
CA SER A 17 -5.54 -0.27 -9.69
C SER A 17 -4.30 -0.91 -10.30
N ILE A 18 -3.81 -0.34 -11.41
CA ILE A 18 -2.53 -0.71 -12.02
C ILE A 18 -1.56 0.44 -11.81
N PHE A 19 -0.49 0.16 -11.07
CA PHE A 19 0.65 1.05 -10.89
C PHE A 19 1.78 0.60 -11.82
N ASP A 20 1.92 1.28 -12.96
CA ASP A 20 2.93 1.02 -13.99
C ASP A 20 3.96 2.15 -13.98
N ALA A 21 4.89 2.07 -13.03
CA ALA A 21 5.99 3.02 -12.88
C ALA A 21 7.17 2.32 -12.20
N ASP A 22 8.41 2.68 -12.55
CA ASP A 22 9.62 2.09 -11.96
C ASP A 22 9.70 2.23 -10.42
N LEU A 23 9.10 3.29 -9.88
CA LEU A 23 9.00 3.57 -8.46
C LEU A 23 7.59 4.01 -8.10
N VAL A 24 7.01 3.43 -7.05
CA VAL A 24 5.78 3.90 -6.40
C VAL A 24 6.09 4.17 -4.93
N SER A 25 6.17 5.44 -4.56
CA SER A 25 6.51 5.83 -3.18
C SER A 25 5.28 6.26 -2.40
N PHE A 26 5.10 5.68 -1.23
CA PHE A 26 4.22 6.09 -0.13
C PHE A 26 5.05 6.45 1.11
N ALA A 27 6.34 6.77 0.94
CA ALA A 27 7.25 7.00 2.04
C ALA A 27 6.77 8.15 2.95
N GLY A 28 6.58 7.89 4.23
CA GLY A 28 6.05 8.84 5.21
C GLY A 28 4.59 9.25 5.00
N ALA A 29 3.85 8.59 4.09
CA ALA A 29 2.44 8.89 3.87
C ALA A 29 1.60 8.50 5.11
N GLN A 30 0.52 9.25 5.36
CA GLN A 30 -0.41 9.03 6.46
C GLN A 30 -1.79 8.66 5.90
N PHE A 31 -2.32 7.52 6.33
CA PHE A 31 -3.63 7.01 5.95
C PHE A 31 -4.55 7.05 7.16
N SER A 32 -5.58 7.91 7.13
CA SER A 32 -6.44 8.16 8.28
C SER A 32 -7.70 7.29 8.34
N GLY A 33 -8.01 6.52 7.30
CA GLY A 33 -9.08 5.51 7.24
C GLY A 33 -8.54 4.11 6.89
N THR A 34 -9.41 3.22 6.42
CA THR A 34 -8.97 1.94 5.83
C THR A 34 -8.25 2.18 4.51
N THR A 35 -7.35 1.27 4.12
CA THR A 35 -6.65 1.35 2.83
C THR A 35 -6.77 0.04 2.08
N ASP A 36 -7.39 0.09 0.91
CA ASP A 36 -7.71 -1.08 0.09
C ASP A 36 -6.79 -1.12 -1.15
N PHE A 37 -5.98 -2.17 -1.25
CA PHE A 37 -5.15 -2.50 -2.42
C PHE A 37 -5.61 -3.81 -3.08
N THR A 38 -6.84 -4.26 -2.82
CA THR A 38 -7.32 -5.57 -3.25
C THR A 38 -7.28 -5.73 -4.76
N GLY A 39 -6.71 -6.83 -5.24
CA GLY A 39 -6.58 -7.11 -6.68
C GLY A 39 -5.74 -6.11 -7.47
N SER A 40 -5.03 -5.18 -6.82
CA SER A 40 -4.17 -4.20 -7.50
C SER A 40 -2.89 -4.84 -8.04
N ALA A 41 -2.25 -4.17 -9.00
CA ALA A 41 -1.01 -4.64 -9.61
C ALA A 41 0.05 -3.54 -9.61
N PHE A 42 1.20 -3.82 -9.02
CA PHE A 42 2.41 -3.02 -9.12
C PHE A 42 3.35 -3.66 -10.13
N ILE A 43 3.53 -3.04 -11.30
CA ILE A 43 4.26 -3.62 -12.44
C ILE A 43 5.55 -2.83 -12.65
N GLY A 44 6.68 -3.54 -12.65
CA GLY A 44 8.02 -2.94 -12.82
C GLY A 44 8.47 -2.06 -11.65
N ALA A 45 7.69 -2.01 -10.57
CA ALA A 45 7.83 -1.02 -9.51
C ALA A 45 8.64 -1.53 -8.33
N THR A 46 9.64 -0.77 -7.90
CA THR A 46 9.99 -0.70 -6.48
C THR A 46 8.87 0.03 -5.75
N VAL A 47 8.35 -0.55 -4.67
CA VAL A 47 7.25 0.03 -3.87
C VAL A 47 7.74 0.35 -2.48
N ASP A 48 7.64 1.61 -2.08
CA ASP A 48 8.20 2.11 -0.83
C ASP A 48 7.11 2.60 0.13
N PHE A 49 6.87 1.87 1.21
CA PHE A 49 6.01 2.28 2.32
C PHE A 49 6.83 2.68 3.57
N SER A 50 8.10 3.04 3.41
CA SER A 50 8.96 3.36 4.54
C SER A 50 8.40 4.53 5.35
N ASP A 51 8.39 4.39 6.68
CA ASP A 51 7.81 5.36 7.62
C ASP A 51 6.32 5.71 7.40
N ALA A 52 5.61 4.99 6.52
CA ALA A 52 4.19 5.21 6.30
C ALA A 52 3.37 4.88 7.57
N CYS A 53 2.30 5.63 7.81
CA CYS A 53 1.44 5.48 8.98
C CYS A 53 0.01 5.14 8.57
N PHE A 54 -0.42 3.91 8.85
CA PHE A 54 -1.80 3.45 8.67
C PHE A 54 -2.55 3.57 10.00
N LEU A 55 -3.30 4.67 10.14
CA LEU A 55 -3.92 5.11 11.40
C LEU A 55 -5.40 4.72 11.51
N GLY A 56 -6.11 4.61 10.39
CA GLY A 56 -7.58 4.61 10.35
C GLY A 56 -8.30 3.29 10.24
N GLY A 57 -7.59 2.18 10.16
CA GLY A 57 -8.18 0.89 9.87
C GLY A 57 -7.12 -0.08 9.34
N GLY A 58 -7.55 -1.28 9.00
CA GLY A 58 -6.68 -2.26 8.36
C GLY A 58 -6.19 -1.83 6.98
N VAL A 59 -5.16 -2.52 6.50
CA VAL A 59 -4.63 -2.40 5.14
C VAL A 59 -4.85 -3.74 4.45
N ASP A 60 -5.53 -3.74 3.33
CA ASP A 60 -5.88 -4.98 2.61
C ASP A 60 -5.11 -5.08 1.30
N PHE A 61 -4.14 -6.01 1.23
CA PHE A 61 -3.42 -6.37 0.02
C PHE A 61 -3.89 -7.72 -0.55
N THR A 62 -5.10 -8.19 -0.21
CA THR A 62 -5.63 -9.45 -0.74
C THR A 62 -5.62 -9.41 -2.26
N ASP A 63 -5.05 -10.43 -2.90
CA ASP A 63 -4.91 -10.53 -4.36
C ASP A 63 -4.07 -9.42 -5.01
N CYS A 64 -3.34 -8.62 -4.22
CA CYS A 64 -2.39 -7.65 -4.74
C CYS A 64 -1.15 -8.34 -5.33
N SER A 65 -0.76 -7.94 -6.54
CA SER A 65 0.38 -8.50 -7.26
C SER A 65 1.53 -7.50 -7.36
N PHE A 66 2.63 -7.77 -6.67
CA PHE A 66 3.90 -7.03 -6.81
C PHE A 66 4.81 -7.75 -7.81
N ARG A 67 5.03 -7.16 -9.00
CA ARG A 67 5.83 -7.76 -10.08
C ARG A 67 7.00 -6.87 -10.45
N GLY A 68 8.20 -7.35 -10.16
CA GLY A 68 9.43 -6.81 -10.76
C GLY A 68 10.23 -5.81 -9.92
N GLY A 69 9.92 -5.65 -8.62
CA GLY A 69 10.71 -4.80 -7.73
C GLY A 69 10.57 -5.18 -6.26
N GLU A 70 11.38 -4.51 -5.44
CA GLU A 70 11.35 -4.64 -3.98
C GLU A 70 10.12 -3.92 -3.40
N VAL A 71 9.51 -4.51 -2.37
CA VAL A 71 8.47 -3.85 -1.57
C VAL A 71 9.02 -3.71 -0.16
N THR A 72 9.10 -2.49 0.36
CA THR A 72 9.60 -2.22 1.71
C THR A 72 8.53 -1.55 2.57
N PHE A 73 8.49 -1.95 3.84
CA PHE A 73 7.68 -1.35 4.90
C PHE A 73 8.57 -0.92 6.09
N ALA A 74 9.84 -0.58 5.82
CA ALA A 74 10.79 -0.24 6.86
C ALA A 74 10.29 0.95 7.69
N GLY A 75 10.12 0.78 9.00
CA GLY A 75 9.59 1.85 9.87
C GLY A 75 8.10 2.15 9.71
N ALA A 76 7.36 1.39 8.88
CA ALA A 76 5.92 1.58 8.73
C ALA A 76 5.17 1.27 10.04
N HIS A 77 4.17 2.08 10.35
CA HIS A 77 3.33 1.96 11.53
C HIS A 77 1.90 1.57 11.17
N PHE A 78 1.45 0.39 11.64
CA PHE A 78 0.08 -0.09 11.48
C PHE A 78 -0.64 0.00 12.83
N LYS A 79 -1.39 1.08 13.05
CA LYS A 79 -2.01 1.39 14.36
C LYS A 79 -3.52 1.14 14.40
N GLY A 80 -4.17 1.01 13.23
CA GLY A 80 -5.63 1.02 13.12
C GLY A 80 -6.33 -0.31 12.83
N GLY A 81 -5.63 -1.43 12.58
CA GLY A 81 -6.31 -2.68 12.24
C GLY A 81 -5.43 -3.81 11.74
N THR A 82 -6.07 -4.77 11.04
CA THR A 82 -5.42 -5.94 10.45
C THR A 82 -4.67 -5.55 9.18
N VAL A 83 -3.48 -6.13 8.98
CA VAL A 83 -2.82 -6.12 7.67
C VAL A 83 -3.09 -7.46 7.01
N ASP A 84 -3.74 -7.46 5.86
CA ASP A 84 -4.00 -8.66 5.08
C ASP A 84 -3.02 -8.72 3.89
N LEU A 85 -2.32 -9.84 3.77
CA LEU A 85 -1.31 -10.12 2.73
C LEU A 85 -1.62 -11.43 1.99
N ARG A 86 -2.85 -11.95 2.10
CA ARG A 86 -3.20 -13.24 1.52
C ARG A 86 -3.13 -13.19 -0.01
N ALA A 87 -2.45 -14.17 -0.56
CA ALA A 87 -2.44 -14.43 -2.00
C ALA A 87 -3.70 -15.24 -2.39
N PRO A 88 -4.12 -15.21 -3.66
CA PRO A 88 -5.26 -15.99 -4.10
C PRO A 88 -4.97 -17.50 -3.96
N GLY A 89 -5.74 -18.18 -3.12
CA GLY A 89 -6.02 -19.61 -3.27
C GLY A 89 -5.12 -20.64 -2.58
N TRP A 90 -4.50 -20.36 -1.42
CA TRP A 90 -3.82 -21.39 -0.61
C TRP A 90 -4.22 -21.33 0.88
#